data_AF-A0A2V5SQ57-F1
#
_entry.id   AF-A0A2V5SQ57-F1
#
_cell.length_a   1.000
_cell.length_b   1.000
_cell.length_c   1.000
_cell.angle_alpha   90.00
_cell.angle_beta   90.00
_cell.angle_gamma   90.00
#
_symmetry.space_group_name_H-M   'P 1'
#
loop_
_entity.id
_entity.type
_entity.pdbx_description
1 polymer ?
#
loop_
_entity_poly.entity_id
_entity_poly.type
_entity_poly.pdbx_seq_one_letter_code
_entity_poly.pdbx_strand_id
1 'polypeptide(L)'
;MEYAPAVNTSAMTGENVEKLFGLIATIQRAAQKRIGTGVLNRLLRQAFESNPPPMAKGKRLKLFYAAQTRSGGLARESFRSLEFAESVLAKSPSVEKPLLLPEFVLFVNDPRLMNETYRRYLEARIRKTEPYPGLPIVLTLRQRTGVRHDQRTR
;
A
#
# COMPACT_ATOMS: atom_id res chain seq x y z
N MET A 1 4.01 11.37 -8.89
CA MET A 1 3.60 11.82 -7.55
C MET A 1 4.80 11.66 -6.66
N GLU A 2 5.26 12.77 -6.10
CA GLU A 2 6.37 12.81 -5.16
C GLU A 2 5.76 12.59 -3.77
N TYR A 3 6.02 11.43 -3.16
CA TYR A 3 5.49 11.10 -1.84
C TYR A 3 6.45 11.51 -0.71
N ALA A 4 7.72 11.80 -1.04
CA ALA A 4 8.77 12.09 -0.08
C ALA A 4 8.86 13.60 0.21
N PRO A 5 8.60 14.05 1.44
CA PRO A 5 8.82 15.44 1.84
C PRO A 5 10.31 15.76 1.91
N ALA A 6 10.71 16.90 1.34
CA ALA A 6 12.08 17.42 1.42
C ALA A 6 12.19 18.49 2.52
N VAL A 7 13.27 18.43 3.31
CA VAL A 7 13.60 19.43 4.34
C VAL A 7 15.09 19.73 4.26
N ASN A 8 15.44 21.01 4.16
CA ASN A 8 16.83 21.45 4.22
C ASN A 8 17.27 21.50 5.69
N THR A 9 18.37 20.85 6.04
CA THR A 9 18.91 20.81 7.41
C THR A 9 20.43 20.94 7.41
N SER A 10 20.99 21.47 8.49
CA SER A 10 22.43 21.56 8.70
C SER A 10 22.80 20.87 10.00
N ALA A 11 23.62 19.82 9.89
CA ALA A 11 24.10 19.07 11.06
C ALA A 11 25.09 19.88 11.90
N MET A 12 25.85 20.81 11.28
CA MET A 12 26.86 21.62 11.96
C MET A 12 26.23 22.75 12.78
N THR A 13 25.19 23.39 12.25
CA THR A 13 24.55 24.54 12.89
C THR A 13 23.30 24.15 13.68
N GLY A 14 22.81 22.91 13.52
CA GLY A 14 21.57 22.44 14.14
C GLY A 14 20.29 22.94 13.45
N GLU A 15 20.40 23.65 12.33
CA GLU A 15 19.26 24.23 11.63
C GLU A 15 18.28 23.15 11.14
N ASN A 16 16.99 23.31 11.44
CA ASN A 16 15.88 22.45 11.04
C ASN A 16 15.95 20.98 11.52
N VAL A 17 16.83 20.65 12.46
CA VAL A 17 16.96 19.29 13.02
C VAL A 17 15.68 18.86 13.74
N GLU A 18 15.06 19.74 14.53
CA GLU A 18 13.78 19.44 15.21
C GLU A 18 12.65 19.16 14.21
N LYS A 19 12.60 19.93 13.12
CA LYS A 19 11.62 19.76 12.04
C LYS A 19 11.79 18.41 11.36
N LEU A 20 13.03 17.96 11.14
CA LEU A 20 13.33 16.63 10.60
C LEU A 20 12.78 15.53 11.52
N PHE A 21 13.07 15.59 12.82
CA PHE A 21 12.56 14.59 13.77
C PHE A 21 11.03 14.61 13.88
N GLY A 22 10.40 15.78 13.86
CA GLY A 22 8.94 15.91 13.81
C GLY A 22 8.32 15.27 12.56
N LEU A 23 8.98 15.41 11.41
CA LEU A 23 8.59 14.78 10.16
C LEU A 23 8.72 13.25 10.22
N ILE A 24 9.85 12.74 10.74
CA ILE A 24 10.07 11.31 10.96
C ILE A 24 8.97 10.72 11.84
N ALA A 25 8.67 11.34 12.97
CA ALA A 25 7.62 10.89 13.88
C ALA A 25 6.22 10.89 13.20
N THR A 26 5.96 11.86 12.33
CA THR A 26 4.71 11.92 11.56
C THR A 26 4.60 10.78 10.55
N ILE A 27 5.69 10.49 9.82
CA ILE A 27 5.77 9.37 8.87
C ILE A 27 5.62 8.04 9.62
N GLN A 28 6.31 7.86 10.75
CA GLN A 28 6.22 6.66 11.59
C GLN A 28 4.79 6.42 12.11
N ARG A 29 4.10 7.45 12.59
CA ARG A 29 2.69 7.35 12.99
C ARG A 29 1.79 6.99 11.81
N ALA A 30 2.00 7.61 10.65
CA ALA A 30 1.22 7.34 9.45
C ALA A 30 1.40 5.90 8.95
N ALA A 31 2.61 5.33 9.08
CA ALA A 31 2.92 3.94 8.72
C ALA A 31 2.08 2.92 9.49
N GLN A 32 1.64 3.25 10.70
CA GLN A 32 0.86 2.37 11.56
C GLN A 32 -0.66 2.49 11.33
N LYS A 33 -1.12 3.48 10.54
CA LYS A 33 -2.54 3.69 10.28
C LYS A 33 -3.15 2.55 9.49
N ARG A 34 -4.36 2.14 9.89
CA ARG A 34 -5.12 1.08 9.22
C ARG A 34 -6.45 1.60 8.72
N ILE A 35 -6.75 1.34 7.46
CA ILE A 35 -8.07 1.51 6.86
C ILE A 35 -8.83 0.20 7.08
N GLY A 36 -9.97 0.27 7.77
CA GLY A 36 -10.85 -0.88 7.95
C GLY A 36 -11.27 -1.47 6.60
N THR A 37 -11.32 -2.80 6.49
CA THR A 37 -11.64 -3.50 5.23
C THR A 37 -12.99 -3.05 4.66
N GLY A 38 -14.00 -2.83 5.49
CA GLY A 38 -15.30 -2.30 5.04
C GLY A 38 -15.21 -0.92 4.40
N VAL A 39 -14.46 0.00 5.02
CA VAL A 39 -14.25 1.36 4.49
C VAL A 39 -13.50 1.31 3.16
N LEU A 40 -12.40 0.54 3.12
CA LEU A 40 -11.59 0.36 1.92
C LEU A 40 -12.40 -0.22 0.76
N ASN A 41 -13.19 -1.27 1.01
CA ASN A 41 -14.00 -1.91 -0.03
C ASN A 41 -15.09 -0.97 -0.56
N ARG A 42 -15.76 -0.20 0.30
CA ARG A 42 -16.74 0.81 -0.14
C ARG A 42 -16.07 1.88 -1.02
N LEU A 43 -14.94 2.42 -0.56
CA LEU A 43 -14.18 3.42 -1.30
C LEU A 43 -13.77 2.93 -2.69
N LEU A 44 -13.21 1.73 -2.78
CA LEU A 44 -12.73 1.19 -4.05
C LEU A 44 -13.90 0.82 -4.97
N ARG A 45 -15.03 0.34 -4.44
CA ARG A 45 -16.23 0.10 -5.25
C ARG A 45 -16.76 1.39 -5.86
N GLN A 46 -16.89 2.44 -5.05
CA GLN A 46 -17.29 3.76 -5.54
C GLN A 46 -16.30 4.32 -6.58
N ALA A 47 -14.99 4.08 -6.41
CA ALA A 47 -13.98 4.46 -7.39
C ALA A 47 -14.18 3.72 -8.74
N PHE A 48 -14.47 2.42 -8.70
CA PHE A 48 -14.77 1.62 -9.90
C PHE A 48 -16.09 2.02 -10.58
N GLU A 49 -17.08 2.49 -9.82
CA GLU A 49 -18.35 2.98 -10.36
C GLU A 49 -18.20 4.37 -10.99
N SER A 50 -17.52 5.29 -10.31
CA SER A 50 -17.35 6.67 -10.76
C SER A 50 -16.37 6.82 -11.92
N ASN A 51 -15.30 6.04 -11.94
CA ASN A 51 -14.37 5.97 -13.06
C ASN A 51 -14.13 4.50 -13.42
N PRO A 52 -15.01 3.92 -14.25
CA PRO A 52 -14.89 2.53 -14.64
C PRO A 52 -13.58 2.21 -15.38
N PRO A 53 -12.86 1.11 -15.06
CA PRO A 53 -11.57 0.80 -15.68
C PRO A 53 -11.71 0.64 -17.21
N PRO A 54 -10.73 1.08 -18.02
CA PRO A 54 -10.76 0.85 -19.45
C PRO A 54 -10.73 -0.64 -19.78
N MET A 55 -11.26 -1.02 -20.94
CA MET A 55 -11.15 -2.39 -21.43
C MET A 55 -9.72 -2.67 -21.89
N ALA A 56 -9.16 -3.79 -21.47
CA ALA A 56 -7.89 -4.30 -21.96
C ALA A 56 -8.09 -5.73 -22.45
N LYS A 57 -7.62 -6.05 -23.66
CA LYS A 57 -7.75 -7.39 -24.25
C LYS A 57 -9.20 -7.92 -24.23
N GLY A 58 -10.17 -7.05 -24.54
CA GLY A 58 -11.60 -7.37 -24.57
C GLY A 58 -12.26 -7.62 -23.19
N LYS A 59 -11.53 -7.45 -22.08
CA LYS A 59 -12.03 -7.67 -20.72
C LYS A 59 -11.91 -6.41 -19.88
N ARG A 60 -12.84 -6.26 -18.92
CA ARG A 60 -12.78 -5.22 -17.91
C ARG A 60 -12.14 -5.76 -16.63
N LEU A 61 -11.31 -4.96 -15.98
CA LEU A 61 -10.84 -5.23 -14.63
C LEU A 61 -12.05 -5.26 -13.67
N LYS A 62 -12.19 -6.33 -12.90
CA LYS A 62 -13.23 -6.50 -11.89
C LYS A 62 -12.56 -6.62 -10.52
N LEU A 63 -12.95 -5.75 -9.60
CA LEU A 63 -12.57 -5.84 -8.19
C LEU A 63 -13.57 -6.72 -7.44
N PHE A 64 -13.09 -7.72 -6.73
CA PHE A 64 -13.91 -8.54 -5.84
C PHE A 64 -13.92 -7.95 -4.43
N TYR A 65 -12.72 -7.81 -3.87
CA TYR A 65 -12.48 -7.22 -2.56
C TYR A 65 -11.03 -6.76 -2.44
N ALA A 66 -10.77 -5.95 -1.43
CA ALA A 66 -9.44 -5.50 -1.05
C ALA A 66 -9.25 -5.56 0.46
N ALA A 67 -8.00 -5.65 0.88
CA ALA A 67 -7.60 -5.58 2.28
C ALA A 67 -6.25 -4.88 2.42
N GLN A 68 -6.04 -4.22 3.55
CA GLN A 68 -4.73 -3.70 3.92
C GLN A 68 -3.96 -4.78 4.70
N THR A 69 -2.82 -5.20 4.17
CA THR A 69 -1.97 -6.16 4.87
C THR A 69 -1.11 -5.48 5.94
N ARG A 70 -0.58 -6.27 6.87
CA ARG A 70 0.39 -5.82 7.90
C ARG A 70 1.83 -6.10 7.50
N SER A 71 2.03 -6.89 6.45
CA SER A 71 3.34 -7.16 5.90
C SER A 71 3.78 -5.95 5.09
N GLY A 72 4.97 -5.39 5.35
CA GLY A 72 5.66 -4.62 4.31
C GLY A 72 6.12 -5.58 3.22
N GLY A 73 5.20 -6.11 2.41
CA GLY A 73 5.42 -7.26 1.52
C GLY A 73 6.51 -7.05 0.47
N LEU A 74 6.78 -5.81 0.09
CA LEU A 74 7.94 -5.47 -0.75
C LEU A 74 9.28 -5.79 -0.06
N ALA A 75 9.36 -5.72 1.27
CA ALA A 75 10.55 -6.18 1.99
C ALA A 75 10.67 -7.70 1.93
N ARG A 76 9.57 -8.47 1.91
CA ARG A 76 9.64 -9.94 2.00
C ARG A 76 10.03 -10.63 0.69
N GLU A 77 9.64 -10.11 -0.46
CA GLU A 77 10.01 -10.71 -1.75
C GLU A 77 11.42 -10.31 -2.20
N SER A 78 11.84 -9.06 -1.98
CA SER A 78 13.21 -8.60 -2.31
C SER A 78 14.26 -9.03 -1.28
N PHE A 79 13.86 -9.33 -0.04
CA PHE A 79 14.77 -9.76 1.03
C PHE A 79 14.47 -11.17 1.56
N ARG A 80 13.97 -12.09 0.72
CA ARG A 80 13.86 -13.52 1.07
C ARG A 80 15.19 -14.15 1.50
N SER A 81 16.31 -13.52 1.12
CA SER A 81 17.67 -13.87 1.54
C SER A 81 18.08 -13.30 2.91
N LEU A 82 17.26 -12.43 3.53
CA LEU A 82 17.53 -11.77 4.82
C LEU A 82 16.59 -12.20 5.95
N GLU A 83 15.86 -13.33 5.85
CA GLU A 83 15.21 -13.90 7.05
C GLU A 83 16.25 -14.13 8.18
N PHE A 84 17.51 -14.33 7.81
CA PHE A 84 18.65 -14.35 8.72
C PHE A 84 18.89 -13.00 9.41
N ALA A 85 18.75 -11.87 8.71
CA ALA A 85 19.02 -10.54 9.25
C ALA A 85 17.94 -10.08 10.24
N GLU A 86 16.65 -10.40 10.03
CA GLU A 86 15.62 -10.08 11.03
C GLU A 86 15.89 -10.78 12.37
N SER A 87 16.42 -12.01 12.36
CA SER A 87 16.78 -12.75 13.58
C SER A 87 18.01 -12.16 14.32
N VAL A 88 18.91 -11.52 13.58
CA VAL A 88 20.11 -10.84 14.11
C VAL A 88 19.76 -9.43 14.60
N LEU A 89 18.90 -8.71 13.87
CA LEU A 89 18.42 -7.37 14.21
C LEU A 89 17.49 -7.38 15.43
N ALA A 90 16.67 -8.43 15.60
CA ALA A 90 15.77 -8.59 16.76
C ALA A 90 16.51 -8.80 18.10
N LYS A 91 17.82 -9.11 18.08
CA LYS A 91 18.63 -9.32 19.29
C LYS A 91 19.35 -8.07 19.78
N SER A 92 19.27 -6.96 19.05
CA SER A 92 19.87 -5.69 19.42
C SER A 92 18.80 -4.74 19.98
N PRO A 93 18.88 -4.32 21.26
CA PRO A 93 17.85 -3.50 21.92
C PRO A 93 17.67 -2.10 21.31
N SER A 94 18.53 -1.69 20.39
CA SER A 94 18.52 -0.37 19.73
C SER A 94 17.93 -0.37 18.31
N VAL A 95 17.51 -1.52 17.77
CA VAL A 95 16.96 -1.56 16.41
C VAL A 95 15.47 -1.24 16.43
N GLU A 96 15.14 0.00 16.11
CA GLU A 96 13.76 0.43 15.91
C GLU A 96 13.05 -0.46 14.89
N LYS A 97 11.82 -0.87 15.24
CA LYS A 97 10.95 -1.71 14.41
C LYS A 97 10.90 -1.20 12.96
N PRO A 98 11.01 -2.09 11.94
CA PRO A 98 11.02 -1.67 10.54
C PRO A 98 9.74 -0.91 10.17
N LEU A 99 9.90 0.15 9.36
CA LEU A 99 8.79 0.96 8.85
C LEU A 99 7.84 0.09 8.03
N LEU A 100 6.59 -0.03 8.49
CA LEU A 100 5.56 -0.79 7.78
C LEU A 100 4.95 0.07 6.68
N LEU A 101 5.21 -0.31 5.42
CA LEU A 101 4.59 0.37 4.28
C LEU A 101 3.09 0.05 4.21
N PRO A 102 2.23 1.03 3.85
CA PRO A 102 0.82 0.79 3.63
C PRO A 102 0.61 -0.03 2.34
N GLU A 103 0.57 -1.35 2.51
CA GLU A 103 0.30 -2.30 1.43
C GLU A 103 -1.18 -2.71 1.41
N PHE A 104 -1.78 -2.61 0.22
CA PHE A 104 -3.14 -3.04 -0.06
C PHE A 104 -3.11 -4.15 -1.10
N VAL A 105 -3.72 -5.28 -0.75
CA VAL A 105 -3.96 -6.37 -1.70
C VAL A 105 -5.36 -6.20 -2.30
N LEU A 106 -5.42 -6.17 -3.63
CA LEU A 106 -6.66 -6.12 -4.39
C LEU A 106 -6.86 -7.46 -5.09
N PHE A 107 -7.97 -8.12 -4.78
CA PHE A 107 -8.36 -9.36 -5.44
C PHE A 107 -9.19 -9.05 -6.67
N VAL A 108 -8.63 -9.38 -7.82
CA VAL A 108 -9.18 -9.04 -9.14
C VAL A 108 -9.37 -10.28 -10.00
N ASN A 109 -10.09 -10.13 -11.10
CA ASN A 109 -10.27 -11.20 -12.09
C ASN A 109 -8.99 -11.54 -12.84
N ASP A 110 -8.23 -10.54 -13.27
CA ASP A 110 -6.95 -10.71 -13.94
C ASP A 110 -6.05 -9.48 -13.63
N PRO A 111 -4.93 -9.66 -12.91
CA PRO A 111 -3.99 -8.59 -12.59
C PRO A 111 -3.44 -7.86 -13.83
N ARG A 112 -3.35 -8.55 -14.97
CA ARG A 112 -2.79 -7.99 -16.22
C ARG A 112 -3.69 -6.94 -16.86
N LEU A 113 -4.93 -6.81 -16.39
CA LEU A 113 -5.88 -5.79 -16.85
C LEU A 113 -5.70 -4.44 -16.15
N MET A 114 -4.88 -4.37 -15.11
CA MET A 114 -4.54 -3.10 -14.45
C MET A 114 -3.45 -2.38 -15.22
N ASN A 115 -3.76 -1.20 -15.76
CA ASN A 115 -2.76 -0.29 -16.30
C ASN A 115 -2.24 0.67 -15.22
N GLU A 116 -1.10 1.31 -15.50
CA GLU A 116 -0.44 2.22 -14.55
C GLU A 116 -1.29 3.46 -14.24
N THR A 117 -1.98 4.02 -15.24
CA THR A 117 -2.87 5.18 -15.04
C THR A 117 -3.99 4.88 -14.04
N TYR A 118 -4.63 3.72 -14.17
CA TYR A 118 -5.72 3.30 -13.30
C TYR A 118 -5.20 2.91 -11.91
N ARG A 119 -4.01 2.28 -11.83
CA ARG A 119 -3.32 2.04 -10.56
C ARG A 119 -3.08 3.35 -9.80
N ARG A 120 -2.55 4.38 -10.47
CA ARG A 120 -2.33 5.72 -9.88
C ARG A 120 -3.63 6.39 -9.47
N TYR A 121 -4.69 6.21 -10.24
CA TYR A 121 -6.02 6.70 -9.89
C TYR A 121 -6.53 6.07 -8.58
N LEU A 122 -6.40 4.74 -8.43
CA LEU A 122 -6.80 4.05 -7.20
C LEU A 122 -5.91 4.45 -6.01
N GLU A 123 -4.61 4.58 -6.22
CA GLU A 123 -3.68 5.10 -5.21
C GLU A 123 -4.11 6.49 -4.73
N ALA A 124 -4.37 7.42 -5.66
CA ALA A 124 -4.83 8.76 -5.33
C ALA A 124 -6.15 8.73 -4.54
N ARG A 125 -7.04 7.77 -4.83
CA ARG A 125 -8.30 7.63 -4.09
C ARG A 125 -8.07 7.13 -2.66
N ILE A 126 -7.12 6.23 -2.44
CA ILE A 126 -6.72 5.79 -1.10
C ILE A 126 -6.07 6.96 -0.34
N ARG A 127 -5.19 7.74 -0.99
CA ARG A 127 -4.54 8.93 -0.41
C ARG A 127 -5.53 9.99 0.06
N LYS A 128 -6.67 10.14 -0.61
CA LYS A 128 -7.73 11.07 -0.18
C LYS A 128 -8.36 10.69 1.15
N THR A 129 -8.40 9.40 1.49
CA THR A 129 -8.92 8.92 2.77
C THR A 129 -7.84 8.84 3.82
N GLU A 130 -6.67 8.29 3.48
CA GLU A 130 -5.49 8.36 4.33
C GLU A 130 -4.25 8.78 3.53
N PRO A 131 -3.69 9.98 3.78
CA PRO A 131 -2.65 10.55 2.93
C PRO A 131 -1.32 9.80 2.89
N TYR A 132 -0.94 9.09 3.97
CA TYR A 132 0.36 8.43 4.13
C TYR A 132 1.54 9.31 3.68
N PRO A 133 1.79 10.46 4.35
CA PRO A 133 2.87 11.37 3.97
C PRO A 133 4.21 10.66 4.07
N GLY A 134 5.11 10.90 3.12
CA GLY A 134 6.44 10.27 3.12
C GLY A 134 6.47 8.80 2.74
N LEU A 135 5.31 8.15 2.56
CA LEU A 135 5.22 6.71 2.35
C LEU A 135 4.67 6.35 0.96
N PRO A 136 5.32 5.41 0.25
CA PRO A 136 4.73 4.82 -0.94
C PRO A 136 3.55 3.92 -0.52
N ILE A 137 2.46 4.01 -1.28
CA ILE A 137 1.35 3.06 -1.16
C ILE A 137 1.61 1.91 -2.12
N VAL A 138 1.63 0.69 -1.57
CA VAL A 138 1.88 -0.51 -2.36
C VAL A 138 0.53 -1.12 -2.72
N LEU A 139 0.27 -1.27 -4.02
CA LEU A 139 -0.91 -1.93 -4.54
C LEU A 139 -0.52 -3.28 -5.15
N THR A 140 -0.78 -4.35 -4.41
CA THR A 140 -0.52 -5.73 -4.83
C THR A 140 -1.79 -6.31 -5.44
N LEU A 141 -1.71 -6.78 -6.68
CA LEU A 141 -2.85 -7.42 -7.36
C LEU A 141 -2.75 -8.93 -7.23
N ARG A 142 -3.82 -9.57 -6.78
CA ARG A 142 -3.92 -11.02 -6.75
C ARG A 142 -5.12 -11.46 -7.57
N GLN A 143 -4.91 -12.45 -8.43
CA GLN A 143 -6.03 -13.10 -9.09
C GLN A 143 -6.82 -13.87 -8.04
N ARG A 144 -8.14 -13.69 -8.02
CA ARG A 144 -8.99 -14.54 -7.19
C ARG A 144 -8.96 -15.97 -7.76
N THR A 145 -8.34 -16.90 -7.05
CA THR A 145 -8.43 -18.33 -7.35
C THR A 145 -9.88 -18.76 -7.13
N GLY A 146 -10.59 -19.07 -8.20
CA GLY A 146 -12.00 -19.43 -8.12
C GLY A 146 -12.17 -20.87 -7.67
N VAL A 147 -12.79 -21.10 -6.51
CA VAL A 147 -13.79 -22.17 -6.44
C VAL A 147 -15.00 -21.63 -7.19
N ARG A 148 -15.25 -22.15 -8.39
CA ARG A 148 -16.52 -21.90 -9.11
C ARG A 148 -17.62 -22.53 -8.27
N HIS A 149 -18.32 -21.75 -7.46
CA HIS A 149 -19.62 -22.21 -6.94
C HIS A 149 -20.59 -22.10 -8.11
N ASP A 150 -20.63 -23.15 -8.93
CA ASP A 150 -21.71 -23.42 -9.86
C ASP A 150 -22.97 -23.66 -9.01
N GLN A 151 -23.68 -22.59 -8.66
CA GLN A 151 -25.06 -22.72 -8.22
C GLN A 151 -25.92 -22.75 -9.48
N ARG A 152 -26.08 -23.95 -10.02
CA ARG A 152 -27.33 -24.37 -10.66
C ARG A 152 -28.50 -23.89 -9.82
N THR A 153 -29.28 -22.98 -10.35
CA THR A 153 -30.71 -22.83 -10.03
C THR A 153 -31.34 -22.57 -11.40
N ARG A 154 -31.81 -23.63 -12.07
CA ARG A 154 -33.22 -24.06 -12.09
C ARG A 154 -34.15 -22.92 -12.48
#